data_AF-A0A6J6CSF1-F1
#
_entry.id   AF-A0A6J6CSF1-F1
#
_cell.length_a   1.000
_cell.length_b   1.000
_cell.length_c   1.000
_cell.angle_alpha   90.00
_cell.angle_beta   90.00
_cell.angle_gamma   90.00
#
_symmetry.space_group_name_H-M   'P 1'
#
loop_
_entity.id
_entity.type
_entity.pdbx_description
1 polymer ?
#
loop_
_entity_poly.entity_id
_entity_poly.type
_entity_poly.pdbx_seq_one_letter_code
_entity_poly.pdbx_strand_id
1 'polypeptide(L)' 'MVLFDPLLIESELLNMVDDLPGGTSRLYAGSIGVNHVFVSGVEVVRNSEATGNLPGSVLRSGIDTETVAVR' A
#
# COMPACT_ATOMS: atom_id res chain seq x y z
N MET A 1 -3.39 5.79 7.75
CA MET A 1 -4.83 6.09 7.57
C MET A 1 -5.20 5.84 6.12
N VAL A 2 -6.40 5.34 5.84
CA VAL A 2 -6.90 5.12 4.48
C VAL A 2 -8.30 5.72 4.37
N LEU A 3 -8.56 6.51 3.33
CA LEU A 3 -9.88 7.00 2.95
C LEU A 3 -10.28 6.32 1.65
N PHE A 4 -11.36 5.55 1.70
CA PHE A 4 -11.92 4.84 0.55
C PHE A 4 -13.42 5.11 0.43
N ASP A 5 -13.95 5.01 -0.78
CA ASP A 5 -15.38 5.08 -1.04
C ASP A 5 -16.02 3.69 -0.78
N PRO A 6 -16.93 3.57 0.21
CA PRO A 6 -17.52 2.28 0.56
C PRO A 6 -18.43 1.69 -0.52
N LEU A 7 -18.89 2.49 -1.50
CA LEU A 7 -19.74 2.01 -2.59
C LEU A 7 -18.95 1.59 -3.84
N LEU A 8 -17.68 1.99 -3.94
CA LEU A 8 -16.84 1.73 -5.11
C LEU A 8 -15.63 0.84 -4.82
N ILE A 9 -15.29 0.60 -3.54
CA ILE A 9 -14.08 -0.13 -3.16
C ILE A 9 -14.05 -1.53 -3.76
N GLU A 10 -13.11 -1.77 -4.68
CA GLU A 10 -12.96 -3.03 -5.42
C GLU A 10 -11.51 -3.22 -5.90
N SER A 11 -11.20 -4.40 -6.43
CA SER A 11 -9.97 -4.67 -7.16
C SER A 11 -10.17 -4.35 -8.65
N GLU A 12 -9.16 -3.81 -9.32
CA GLU A 12 -9.13 -3.83 -10.78
C GLU A 12 -9.05 -5.27 -11.31
N LEU A 13 -9.38 -5.43 -12.59
CA LEU A 13 -9.20 -6.70 -13.29
C LEU A 13 -7.70 -7.07 -13.34
N LEU A 14 -7.44 -8.35 -13.10
CA LEU A 14 -6.10 -8.92 -13.17
C LEU A 14 -5.47 -8.67 -14.55
N ASN A 15 -4.27 -8.10 -14.58
CA ASN A 15 -3.46 -7.93 -15.77
C ASN A 15 -2.02 -8.45 -15.58
N MET A 16 -1.36 -8.74 -16.70
CA MET A 16 0.06 -9.08 -16.72
C MET A 16 0.86 -7.80 -16.98
N VAL A 17 1.88 -7.52 -16.16
CA VAL A 17 2.75 -6.34 -16.27
C VAL A 17 4.20 -6.80 -16.39
N ASP A 18 4.88 -6.35 -17.44
CA ASP A 18 6.27 -6.72 -17.78
C ASP A 18 7.29 -5.70 -17.23
N ASP A 19 7.29 -5.48 -15.91
CA ASP A 19 8.08 -4.42 -15.26
C ASP A 19 9.07 -4.91 -14.20
N LEU A 20 9.25 -6.24 -14.04
CA LEU A 20 10.18 -6.76 -13.05
C LEU A 20 11.63 -6.76 -13.55
N PRO A 21 12.60 -6.56 -12.64
CA PRO A 21 14.01 -6.77 -12.94
C PRO A 21 14.26 -8.16 -13.55
N GLY A 22 15.12 -8.21 -14.57
CA GLY A 22 15.41 -9.45 -15.32
C GLY A 22 14.41 -9.76 -16.44
N GLY A 23 13.52 -8.84 -16.79
CA GLY A 23 12.61 -8.99 -17.94
C GLY A 23 11.47 -9.98 -17.69
N THR A 24 11.09 -10.19 -16.43
CA THR A 24 9.99 -11.07 -16.06
C THR A 24 8.70 -10.28 -15.84
N SER A 25 7.57 -10.99 -15.91
CA SER A 25 6.24 -10.42 -15.74
C SER A 25 5.69 -10.69 -14.34
N ARG A 26 4.77 -9.85 -13.88
CA ARG A 26 3.96 -10.08 -12.68
C ARG A 26 2.47 -9.97 -12.99
N LEU A 27 1.69 -10.72 -12.22
CA LEU A 27 0.27 -10.47 -12.09
C LEU A 27 0.07 -9.22 -11.24
N TYR A 28 -0.75 -8.30 -11.73
CA TYR A 28 -1.09 -7.07 -11.04
C TYR A 28 -2.61 -6.85 -11.08
N ALA A 29 -3.12 -6.21 -10.04
CA ALA A 29 -4.48 -5.71 -9.98
C ALA A 29 -4.42 -4.47 -9.08
N GLY A 30 -4.72 -3.30 -9.64
CA GLY A 30 -4.81 -2.07 -8.87
C GLY A 30 -6.04 -2.05 -7.96
N SER A 31 -6.23 -0.94 -7.26
CA SER A 31 -7.38 -0.72 -6.40
C SER A 31 -8.34 0.30 -7.01
N ILE A 32 -9.64 0.04 -6.92
CA ILE A 32 -10.72 0.98 -7.25
C ILE A 32 -11.28 1.54 -5.94
N GLY A 33 -11.61 2.84 -5.90
CA GLY A 33 -12.26 3.47 -4.74
C GLY A 33 -11.34 3.79 -3.55
N VAL A 34 -10.02 3.59 -3.65
CA VAL A 34 -9.04 4.04 -2.63
C VAL A 34 -8.61 5.48 -2.94
N ASN A 35 -9.29 6.44 -2.32
CA ASN A 35 -9.11 7.86 -2.64
C ASN A 35 -7.81 8.43 -2.05
N HIS A 36 -7.49 8.12 -0.80
CA HIS A 36 -6.29 8.63 -0.14
C HIS A 36 -5.66 7.62 0.81
N VAL A 37 -4.32 7.55 0.81
CA VAL A 37 -3.55 6.79 1.80
C VAL A 37 -2.52 7.71 2.44
N PHE A 38 -2.40 7.63 3.76
CA PHE A 38 -1.45 8.42 4.54
C PHE A 38 -0.56 7.52 5.41
N VAL A 39 0.73 7.81 5.37
CA VAL A 39 1.77 7.21 6.23
C VAL A 39 2.45 8.34 7.00
N SER A 40 2.54 8.21 8.32
CA SER A 40 3.11 9.24 9.21
C SER A 40 2.49 10.63 9.01
N GLY A 41 1.20 10.70 8.66
CA GLY A 41 0.48 11.95 8.38
C GLY A 41 0.70 12.57 6.99
N VAL A 42 1.58 11.98 6.16
CA VAL A 42 1.87 12.45 4.79
C VAL A 42 1.12 11.59 3.78
N GLU A 43 0.48 12.22 2.79
CA GLU A 43 -0.24 11.54 1.72
C GLU A 43 0.75 10.79 0.81
N VAL A 44 0.52 9.49 0.63
CA VAL A 44 1.36 8.60 -0.20
C VAL A 44 0.62 8.07 -1.43
N VAL A 45 -0.71 7.98 -1.38
CA VAL A 45 -1.57 7.64 -2.53
C VAL A 45 -2.68 8.67 -2.64
N ARG A 46 -2.97 9.09 -3.88
CA ARG A 46 -4.09 9.97 -4.23
C ARG A 46 -4.79 9.43 -5.47
N ASN A 47 -6.10 9.21 -5.38
CA ASN A 47 -6.92 8.64 -6.46
C ASN A 47 -6.31 7.34 -7.04
N SER A 48 -5.99 6.37 -6.16
CA SER A 48 -5.32 5.12 -6.51
C SER A 48 -3.90 5.22 -7.13
N GLU A 49 -3.31 6.41 -7.23
CA GLU A 49 -1.94 6.59 -7.75
C GLU A 49 -0.93 6.97 -6.65
N ALA A 50 0.28 6.42 -6.73
CA ALA A 50 1.35 6.75 -5.81
C ALA A 50 1.87 8.18 -6.04
N THR A 51 1.98 8.96 -4.97
CA THR A 51 2.50 10.35 -5.01
C THR A 51 4.03 10.43 -5.11
N GLY A 52 4.74 9.34 -4.85
CA GLY A 52 6.20 9.31 -4.73
C GLY A 52 6.74 9.69 -3.35
N ASN A 53 5.89 10.15 -2.42
CA ASN A 53 6.32 10.42 -1.04
C ASN A 53 6.67 9.11 -0.31
N LEU A 54 7.81 9.09 0.37
CA LEU A 54 8.30 7.92 1.14
C LEU A 54 8.50 8.26 2.64
N PRO A 55 7.45 8.66 3.39
CA PRO A 55 7.54 9.10 4.79
C PRO A 55 7.61 7.93 5.79
N GLY A 56 7.90 6.72 5.31
CA GLY A 56 7.93 5.51 6.12
C GLY A 56 9.16 5.44 7.02
N SER A 57 9.02 4.78 8.17
CA SER A 57 10.11 4.48 9.09
C SER A 57 10.13 2.99 9.40
N VAL A 58 11.32 2.47 9.69
CA VAL A 58 11.47 1.08 10.18
C VAL A 58 10.92 1.00 11.59
N LEU A 59 9.96 0.10 11.81
CA LEU A 59 9.50 -0.30 13.14
C LEU A 59 10.36 -1.48 13.62
N ARG A 60 11.17 -1.26 14.65
CA ARG A 60 12.09 -2.25 15.21
C ARG A 60 11.42 -2.98 16.38
N SER A 61 11.27 -4.29 16.25
CA SER A 61 10.74 -5.13 17.33
C SER A 61 11.58 -4.97 18.60
N GLY A 62 10.90 -4.82 19.75
CA GLY A 62 11.52 -4.62 21.07
C GLY A 62 12.01 -3.19 21.35
N ILE A 63 11.99 -2.29 20.35
CA ILE A 63 12.25 -0.85 20.52
C ILE A 63 10.93 -0.07 20.32
N ASP A 64 10.28 -0.29 19.19
CA ASP A 64 9.08 0.43 18.77
C ASP A 64 7.78 -0.36 19.06
N THR A 65 7.90 -1.60 19.56
CA THR A 65 6.78 -2.48 19.86
C THR A 65 6.96 -3.18 21.20
N GLU A 66 5.86 -3.44 21.91
CA GLU A 66 5.87 -4.29 23.10
C GLU A 66 5.77 -5.77 22.71
N THR A 67 6.67 -6.60 23.24
CA THR A 67 6.67 -8.05 22.99
C THR A 67 5.62 -8.73 23.86
N VAL A 68 4.71 -9.48 23.23
CA VAL A 68 3.71 -10.29 23.94
C VAL A 68 4.32 -11.64 24.35
N ALA A 69 4.10 -12.06 25.60
CA ALA A 69 4.54 -13.38 26.06
C ALA A 69 3.68 -14.49 25.43
N VAL A 70 4.34 -15.50 24.85
CA VAL A 70 3.66 -16.72 24.39
C VAL A 70 3.36 -17.58 25.61
N ARG A 71 2.11 -18.04 25.74
CA ARG A 71 1.65 -18.92 26.81
C ARG A 71 1.59 -20.36 26.36
#